data_AF-A0A7V5YY02-F1
#
_entry.id   AF-A0A7V5YY02-F1
#
_cell.length_a   1.000
_cell.length_b   1.000
_cell.length_c   1.000
_cell.angle_alpha   90.00
_cell.angle_beta   90.00
_cell.angle_gamma   90.00
#
_symmetry.space_group_name_H-M   'P 1'
#
loop_
_entity.id
_entity.type
_entity.pdbx_description
1 polymer ?
#
loop_
_entity_poly.entity_id
_entity_poly.type
_entity_poly.pdbx_seq_one_letter_code
_entity_poly.pdbx_strand_id
1 'polypeptide(L)'
;MRQRVRRWATLSLALGLMALVGRMAPKGTWPQPAVLGEPAPGQPAPTPSFARPPLVAVDPGHGGSDVGGKHMNAQGVVDLTESQVNLQVALLLRERLEARGCDVYLTRSGDAMPGEPLQDWNGDGEVNVRDDLQVRIDRINDQGADLLLSLHQNALDDVDPIASCSSGGGGTTTYYCADRPFAAQNLRLANLVHQRVLAAIRRFGYEPADQGVIDDHL
;
A
#
# COMPACT_ATOMS: atom_id res chain seq x y z
N MET A 1 12.12 -27.50 5.75
CA MET A 1 13.52 -27.02 5.79
C MET A 1 13.50 -25.56 6.25
N ARG A 2 14.06 -25.29 7.45
CA ARG A 2 14.30 -24.00 8.13
C ARG A 2 13.34 -22.81 7.84
N GLN A 3 12.23 -22.74 8.57
CA GLN A 3 11.57 -21.45 8.84
C GLN A 3 12.48 -20.60 9.73
N ARG A 4 13.04 -19.52 9.18
CA ARG A 4 13.58 -18.39 9.95
C ARG A 4 12.92 -17.12 9.44
N VAL A 5 11.69 -16.89 9.88
CA VAL A 5 10.86 -15.78 9.41
C VAL A 5 10.91 -14.66 10.45
N ARG A 6 11.57 -13.55 10.10
CA ARG A 6 11.60 -12.31 10.90
C ARG A 6 10.61 -11.32 10.26
N ARG A 7 9.52 -11.01 11.00
CA ARG A 7 8.60 -9.83 10.95
C ARG A 7 8.11 -9.32 9.58
N TRP A 8 6.80 -9.37 9.33
CA TRP A 8 6.17 -9.06 8.03
C TRP A 8 4.87 -8.30 8.21
N ALA A 9 4.63 -7.21 7.50
CA ALA A 9 3.28 -6.68 7.29
C ALA A 9 3.10 -6.45 5.78
N THR A 10 2.00 -6.89 5.21
CA THR A 10 1.60 -6.47 3.86
C THR A 10 0.75 -5.22 4.01
N LEU A 11 0.89 -4.24 3.13
CA LEU A 11 0.04 -3.05 3.04
C LEU A 11 -0.53 -3.06 1.61
N SER A 12 -1.75 -2.55 1.42
CA SER A 12 -2.24 -2.08 0.12
C SER A 12 -2.82 -0.70 0.36
N LEU A 13 -2.65 0.25 -0.56
CA LEU A 13 -3.04 1.64 -0.35
C LEU A 13 -3.77 2.20 -1.56
N ALA A 14 -5.10 2.18 -1.52
CA ALA A 14 -5.94 2.77 -2.56
C ALA A 14 -6.02 4.31 -2.42
N LEU A 15 -5.63 5.03 -3.48
CA LEU A 15 -5.88 6.45 -3.69
C LEU A 15 -6.75 6.62 -4.94
N GLY A 16 -8.03 6.98 -4.75
CA GLY A 16 -8.89 7.49 -5.82
C GLY A 16 -8.81 9.02 -5.90
N LEU A 17 -8.51 9.57 -7.08
CA LEU A 17 -8.49 11.02 -7.33
C LEU A 17 -9.84 11.44 -7.93
N MET A 18 -10.55 12.40 -7.30
CA MET A 18 -11.76 13.02 -7.89
C MET A 18 -11.86 14.53 -7.73
N ALA A 19 -12.30 15.20 -8.80
CA ALA A 19 -12.61 16.63 -8.84
C ALA A 19 -13.98 16.95 -8.20
N LEU A 20 -14.01 18.05 -7.42
CA LEU A 20 -15.09 18.90 -6.85
C LEU A 20 -16.55 18.68 -7.37
N VAL A 21 -17.67 18.75 -6.62
CA VAL A 21 -18.23 19.76 -5.70
C VAL A 21 -19.45 19.15 -4.94
N GLY A 22 -19.69 19.47 -3.65
CA GLY A 22 -21.04 19.40 -3.05
C GLY A 22 -21.12 19.15 -1.53
N ARG A 23 -21.90 19.96 -0.79
CA ARG A 23 -21.99 20.01 0.69
C ARG A 23 -23.09 19.12 1.32
N MET A 24 -22.96 18.94 2.65
CA MET A 24 -23.94 18.59 3.73
C MET A 24 -24.03 17.10 4.12
N ALA A 25 -24.21 16.65 5.38
CA ALA A 25 -24.02 17.10 6.77
C ALA A 25 -24.18 15.83 7.68
N PRO A 26 -23.74 15.80 8.95
CA PRO A 26 -23.28 14.58 9.64
C PRO A 26 -24.30 13.95 10.61
N LYS A 27 -24.11 12.67 10.98
CA LYS A 27 -24.58 12.10 12.27
C LYS A 27 -23.90 10.77 12.59
N GLY A 28 -23.13 10.75 13.69
CA GLY A 28 -22.62 9.54 14.33
C GLY A 28 -21.24 9.75 14.96
N THR A 29 -21.18 9.98 16.28
CA THR A 29 -19.91 10.06 17.02
C THR A 29 -19.54 8.69 17.57
N TRP A 30 -18.43 8.12 17.08
CA TRP A 30 -17.76 6.97 17.69
C TRP A 30 -16.62 7.46 18.60
N PRO A 31 -16.33 6.76 19.72
CA PRO A 31 -15.25 7.15 20.61
C PRO A 31 -13.91 7.03 19.91
N GLN A 32 -13.20 8.15 19.78
CA GLN A 32 -11.84 8.19 19.25
C GLN A 32 -10.88 7.53 20.25
N PRO A 33 -10.03 6.56 19.83
CA PRO A 33 -8.81 6.25 20.55
C PRO A 33 -7.98 7.53 20.65
N ALA A 34 -7.34 7.76 21.80
CA ALA A 34 -6.53 8.96 22.05
C ALA A 34 -5.55 9.20 20.88
N VAL A 35 -5.85 10.20 20.05
CA VAL A 35 -4.95 10.69 19.02
C VAL A 35 -3.71 11.18 19.76
N LEU A 36 -2.59 10.48 19.60
CA LEU A 36 -1.29 11.07 19.90
C LEU A 36 -1.22 12.35 19.07
N GLY A 37 -1.35 13.49 19.74
CA GLY A 37 -1.51 14.79 19.11
C GLY A 37 -0.52 14.98 17.99
N GLU A 38 -1.00 15.39 16.82
CA GLU A 38 -0.11 15.81 15.76
C GLU A 38 0.77 16.96 16.27
N PRO A 39 2.09 16.95 16.01
CA PRO A 39 2.93 18.08 16.34
C PRO A 39 2.42 19.32 15.59
N ALA A 40 2.40 20.45 16.28
CA ALA A 40 1.95 21.73 15.72
C ALA A 40 2.73 22.07 14.44
N PRO A 41 2.11 22.74 13.45
CA PRO A 41 2.79 23.16 12.23
C PRO A 41 4.01 24.01 12.58
N GLY A 42 5.22 23.54 12.22
CA GLY A 42 6.47 24.28 12.40
C GLY A 42 7.47 23.66 13.39
N GLN A 43 7.11 22.61 14.13
CA GLN A 43 8.12 21.80 14.84
C GLN A 43 8.57 20.64 13.96
N PRO A 44 9.89 20.45 13.71
CA PRO A 44 10.35 19.21 13.09
C PRO A 44 9.90 18.06 13.98
N ALA A 45 9.15 17.12 13.40
CA ALA A 45 8.83 15.88 14.10
C ALA A 45 10.14 15.29 14.62
N PRO A 46 10.20 14.85 15.89
CA PRO A 46 11.44 14.29 16.43
C PRO A 46 11.91 13.17 15.51
N THR A 47 13.14 13.29 15.01
CA THR A 47 13.76 12.23 14.21
C THR A 47 13.87 11.00 15.12
N PRO A 48 13.21 9.88 14.79
CA PRO A 48 13.37 8.68 15.59
C PRO A 48 14.84 8.27 15.59
N SER A 49 15.42 8.08 16.79
CA SER A 49 16.76 7.53 16.94
C SER A 49 16.66 6.01 16.98
N PHE A 50 17.28 5.35 16.01
CA PHE A 50 17.33 3.89 15.94
C PHE A 50 18.72 3.38 16.36
N ALA A 51 18.78 2.17 16.94
CA ALA A 51 20.06 1.53 17.26
C ALA A 51 20.87 1.14 15.99
N ARG A 52 20.14 0.90 14.88
CA ARG A 52 20.64 0.80 13.51
C ARG A 52 19.55 1.33 12.57
N PRO A 53 19.86 1.78 11.35
CA PRO A 53 18.83 2.08 10.35
C PRO A 53 17.87 0.89 10.20
N PRO A 54 16.55 1.10 10.35
CA PRO A 54 15.58 0.07 10.03
C PRO A 54 15.51 -0.10 8.52
N LEU A 55 15.46 -1.35 8.05
CA LEU A 55 15.28 -1.65 6.64
C LEU A 55 13.79 -1.81 6.33
N VAL A 56 13.25 -0.91 5.53
CA VAL A 56 11.86 -0.95 5.05
C VAL A 56 11.84 -1.49 3.63
N ALA A 57 11.26 -2.67 3.44
CA ALA A 57 10.92 -3.15 2.12
C ALA A 57 9.65 -2.43 1.63
N VAL A 58 9.73 -1.84 0.45
CA VAL A 58 8.58 -1.23 -0.24
C VAL A 58 8.36 -2.03 -1.52
N ASP A 59 7.17 -2.61 -1.65
CA ASP A 59 6.80 -3.45 -2.78
C ASP A 59 5.73 -2.75 -3.62
N PRO A 60 6.11 -2.03 -4.70
CA PRO A 60 5.12 -1.56 -5.65
C PRO A 60 4.52 -2.76 -6.41
N GLY A 61 3.25 -3.07 -6.14
CA GLY A 61 2.52 -4.17 -6.74
C GLY A 61 2.51 -4.11 -8.27
N HIS A 62 2.33 -5.27 -8.92
CA HIS A 62 2.35 -5.42 -10.38
C HIS A 62 3.69 -4.97 -11.00
N GLY A 63 3.73 -4.67 -12.30
CA GLY A 63 4.90 -4.21 -13.07
C GLY A 63 5.15 -5.06 -14.32
N GLY A 64 5.70 -4.46 -15.38
CA GLY A 64 6.01 -5.19 -16.61
C GLY A 64 4.74 -5.67 -17.33
N SER A 65 4.64 -6.97 -17.60
CA SER A 65 3.45 -7.53 -18.28
C SER A 65 2.19 -7.53 -17.42
N ASP A 66 2.32 -7.52 -16.10
CA ASP A 66 1.22 -7.34 -15.17
C ASP A 66 1.03 -5.85 -14.88
N VAL A 67 -0.03 -5.25 -15.40
CA VAL A 67 -0.29 -3.81 -15.25
C VAL A 67 -1.28 -3.49 -14.11
N GLY A 68 -1.90 -4.52 -13.51
CA GLY A 68 -2.96 -4.37 -12.52
C GLY A 68 -4.22 -3.66 -13.04
N GLY A 69 -4.94 -3.00 -12.14
CA GLY A 69 -6.11 -2.18 -12.46
C GLY A 69 -5.83 -1.07 -13.47
N LYS A 70 -6.84 -0.71 -14.28
CA LYS A 70 -6.69 0.28 -15.36
C LYS A 70 -7.76 1.36 -15.24
N HIS A 71 -7.35 2.61 -15.37
CA HIS A 71 -8.27 3.71 -15.63
C HIS A 71 -8.36 3.93 -17.14
N MET A 72 -9.56 4.23 -17.63
CA MET A 72 -9.81 4.63 -19.00
C MET A 72 -10.27 6.09 -19.03
N ASN A 73 -9.70 6.88 -19.91
CA ASN A 73 -10.17 8.24 -20.15
C ASN A 73 -11.56 8.26 -20.83
N ALA A 74 -12.12 9.46 -21.02
CA ALA A 74 -13.42 9.65 -21.63
C ALA A 74 -13.53 9.13 -23.09
N GLN A 75 -12.40 8.81 -23.74
CA GLN A 75 -12.34 8.23 -25.08
C GLN A 75 -12.21 6.69 -25.04
N GLY A 76 -12.25 6.08 -23.85
CA GLY A 76 -12.09 4.64 -23.67
C GLY A 76 -10.65 4.15 -23.83
N VAL A 77 -9.66 5.05 -23.76
CA VAL A 77 -8.24 4.72 -23.88
C VAL A 77 -7.63 4.63 -22.48
N VAL A 78 -6.86 3.56 -22.24
CA VAL A 78 -6.10 3.39 -21.00
C VAL A 78 -5.01 4.47 -20.92
N ASP A 79 -5.08 5.31 -19.90
CA ASP A 79 -4.15 6.42 -19.66
C ASP A 79 -3.43 6.32 -18.31
N LEU A 80 -3.89 5.44 -17.42
CA LEU A 80 -3.25 5.18 -16.13
C LEU A 80 -3.44 3.72 -15.71
N THR A 81 -2.37 3.08 -15.25
CA THR A 81 -2.41 1.73 -14.68
C THR A 81 -2.01 1.73 -13.21
N GLU A 82 -2.48 0.74 -12.48
CA GLU A 82 -2.12 0.50 -11.08
C GLU A 82 -0.60 0.35 -10.94
N SER A 83 0.05 -0.44 -11.80
CA SER A 83 1.50 -0.65 -11.75
C SER A 83 2.30 0.66 -11.84
N GLN A 84 1.82 1.63 -12.63
CA GLN A 84 2.43 2.96 -12.78
C GLN A 84 2.27 3.80 -11.51
N VAL A 85 1.06 3.84 -10.94
CA VAL A 85 0.78 4.58 -9.69
C VAL A 85 1.60 4.01 -8.53
N ASN A 86 1.60 2.68 -8.37
CA ASN A 86 2.34 2.01 -7.31
C ASN A 86 3.84 2.33 -7.37
N LEU A 87 4.44 2.32 -8.57
CA LEU A 87 5.85 2.65 -8.75
C LEU A 87 6.16 4.09 -8.36
N GLN A 88 5.34 5.04 -8.81
CA GLN A 88 5.55 6.46 -8.51
C GLN A 88 5.45 6.72 -7.00
N VAL A 89 4.45 6.15 -6.33
CA VAL A 89 4.30 6.26 -4.88
C VAL A 89 5.48 5.62 -4.15
N ALA A 90 5.94 4.44 -4.59
CA ALA A 90 7.06 3.74 -3.98
C ALA A 90 8.38 4.53 -4.06
N LEU A 91 8.67 5.14 -5.21
CA LEU A 91 9.87 5.95 -5.41
C LEU A 91 9.87 7.20 -4.51
N LEU A 92 8.71 7.89 -4.41
CA LEU A 92 8.55 9.01 -3.49
C LEU A 92 8.64 8.57 -2.03
N LEU A 93 8.06 7.42 -1.68
CA LEU A 93 8.11 6.89 -0.32
C LEU A 93 9.55 6.54 0.08
N ARG A 94 10.32 5.92 -0.82
CA ARG A 94 11.74 5.63 -0.61
C ARG A 94 12.50 6.90 -0.23
N GLU A 95 12.41 7.95 -1.04
CA GLU A 95 13.12 9.21 -0.79
C GLU A 95 12.75 9.80 0.59
N ARG A 96 11.49 9.71 0.99
CA ARG A 96 11.00 10.23 2.29
C ARG A 96 11.41 9.39 3.49
N LEU A 97 11.59 8.07 3.31
CA LEU A 97 12.07 7.14 4.34
C LEU A 97 13.59 7.25 4.51
N GLU A 98 14.34 7.29 3.42
CA GLU A 98 15.80 7.50 3.42
C GLU A 98 16.17 8.83 4.08
N ALA A 99 15.45 9.91 3.75
CA ALA A 99 15.61 11.21 4.40
C ALA A 99 15.32 11.20 5.92
N ARG A 100 14.69 10.14 6.44
CA ARG A 100 14.41 9.94 7.87
C ARG A 100 15.34 8.91 8.52
N GLY A 101 16.38 8.46 7.82
CA GLY A 101 17.39 7.52 8.34
C GLY A 101 16.97 6.05 8.30
N CYS A 102 16.00 5.69 7.46
CA CYS A 102 15.68 4.30 7.15
C CYS A 102 16.47 3.84 5.91
N ASP A 103 16.91 2.58 5.90
CA ASP A 103 17.31 1.93 4.66
C ASP A 103 16.05 1.45 3.93
N VAL A 104 16.06 1.46 2.59
CA VAL A 104 14.90 1.05 1.79
C VAL A 104 15.29 0.04 0.73
N TYR A 105 14.55 -1.06 0.67
CA TYR A 105 14.62 -2.03 -0.41
C TYR A 105 13.36 -1.94 -1.26
N LEU A 106 13.51 -1.77 -2.58
CA LEU A 106 12.39 -1.83 -3.52
C LEU A 106 12.40 -3.18 -4.24
N THR A 107 11.26 -3.88 -4.29
CA THR A 107 11.14 -5.13 -5.08
C THR A 107 11.29 -4.88 -6.59
N ARG A 108 10.90 -3.68 -7.05
CA ARG A 108 11.22 -3.10 -8.37
C ARG A 108 11.34 -1.58 -8.28
N SER A 109 12.24 -1.01 -9.08
CA SER A 109 12.47 0.43 -9.22
C SER A 109 12.17 0.97 -10.62
N GLY A 110 11.64 0.11 -11.49
CA GLY A 110 11.20 0.41 -12.85
C GLY A 110 9.93 -0.37 -13.19
N ASP A 111 9.49 -0.23 -14.44
CA ASP A 111 8.36 -0.99 -14.97
C ASP A 111 8.82 -2.39 -15.40
N ALA A 112 8.91 -3.28 -14.42
CA ALA A 112 9.30 -4.67 -14.61
C ALA A 112 8.61 -5.55 -13.57
N MET A 113 8.27 -6.77 -13.96
CA MET A 113 7.82 -7.79 -13.03
C MET A 113 9.05 -8.43 -12.37
N PRO A 114 9.21 -8.41 -11.03
CA PRO A 114 10.38 -8.95 -10.35
C PRO A 114 10.73 -10.41 -10.72
N GLY A 115 9.71 -11.23 -10.93
CA GLY A 115 9.81 -12.65 -11.28
C GLY A 115 9.92 -12.92 -12.78
N GLU A 116 10.01 -11.92 -13.66
CA GLU A 116 10.15 -12.15 -15.10
C GLU A 116 11.58 -12.55 -15.54
N PRO A 117 11.72 -13.52 -16.47
CA PRO A 117 10.66 -14.40 -16.97
C PRO A 117 10.18 -15.37 -15.88
N LEU A 118 8.86 -15.58 -15.82
CA LEU A 118 8.24 -16.44 -14.82
C LEU A 118 8.82 -17.85 -14.88
N GLN A 119 9.07 -18.40 -13.69
CA GLN A 119 9.50 -19.76 -13.42
C GLN A 119 8.69 -20.26 -12.22
N ASP A 120 8.59 -21.58 -12.03
CA ASP A 120 7.94 -22.19 -10.87
C ASP A 120 8.80 -21.91 -9.61
N TRP A 121 8.59 -20.75 -9.01
CA TRP A 121 9.34 -20.24 -7.85
C TRP A 121 8.76 -20.77 -6.55
N ASN A 122 7.46 -21.12 -6.53
CA ASN A 122 6.80 -21.65 -5.35
C ASN A 122 6.84 -23.19 -5.26
N GLY A 123 7.24 -23.88 -6.34
CA GLY A 123 7.37 -25.34 -6.42
C GLY A 123 6.05 -26.08 -6.54
N ASP A 124 4.97 -25.43 -6.98
CA ASP A 124 3.64 -26.03 -7.13
C ASP A 124 3.42 -26.71 -8.49
N GLY A 125 4.37 -26.58 -9.42
CA GLY A 125 4.33 -27.15 -10.76
C GLY A 125 3.57 -26.31 -11.78
N GLU A 126 3.03 -25.16 -11.40
CA GLU A 126 2.44 -24.16 -12.28
C GLU A 126 3.40 -22.97 -12.47
N VAL A 127 3.27 -22.25 -13.59
CA VAL A 127 4.03 -21.01 -13.84
C VAL A 127 3.03 -19.89 -14.08
N ASN A 128 2.79 -19.07 -13.04
CA ASN A 128 1.76 -18.04 -13.03
C ASN A 128 2.14 -16.83 -12.14
N VAL A 129 1.22 -15.90 -11.92
CA VAL A 129 1.48 -14.67 -11.14
C VAL A 129 1.88 -14.95 -9.68
N ARG A 130 1.50 -16.10 -9.11
CA ARG A 130 1.89 -16.48 -7.74
C ARG A 130 3.39 -16.67 -7.62
N ASP A 131 4.07 -17.02 -8.70
CA ASP A 131 5.52 -17.12 -8.73
C ASP A 131 6.20 -15.76 -8.62
N ASP A 132 5.64 -14.72 -9.26
CA ASP A 132 6.12 -13.35 -9.06
C ASP A 132 5.95 -12.91 -7.60
N LEU A 133 4.79 -13.20 -7.01
CA LEU A 133 4.52 -12.93 -5.60
C LEU A 133 5.53 -13.66 -4.69
N GLN A 134 5.84 -14.93 -4.99
CA GLN A 134 6.83 -15.71 -4.27
C GLN A 134 8.22 -15.08 -4.37
N VAL A 135 8.66 -14.67 -5.56
CA VAL A 135 9.96 -13.99 -5.78
C VAL A 135 10.07 -12.71 -4.98
N ARG A 136 9.02 -11.87 -4.96
CA ARG A 136 9.00 -10.63 -4.18
C ARG A 136 9.26 -10.93 -2.71
N ILE A 137 8.51 -11.88 -2.17
CA ILE A 137 8.59 -12.32 -0.80
C ILE A 137 9.99 -12.84 -0.46
N ASP A 138 10.54 -13.74 -1.29
CA ASP A 138 11.85 -14.33 -1.06
C ASP A 138 12.95 -13.27 -1.06
N ARG A 139 12.92 -12.36 -2.03
CA ARG A 139 13.89 -11.26 -2.08
C ARG A 139 13.79 -10.35 -0.86
N ILE A 140 12.58 -10.00 -0.41
CA ILE A 140 12.38 -9.20 0.81
C ILE A 140 12.98 -9.90 2.03
N ASN A 141 12.76 -11.20 2.15
CA ASN A 141 13.31 -12.01 3.24
C ASN A 141 14.84 -12.11 3.20
N ASP A 142 15.40 -12.29 2.01
CA ASP A 142 16.84 -12.37 1.80
C ASP A 142 17.56 -11.08 2.19
N GLN A 143 16.91 -9.91 2.02
CA GLN A 143 17.42 -8.65 2.53
C GLN A 143 17.33 -8.52 4.06
N GLY A 144 16.49 -9.33 4.72
CA GLY A 144 16.27 -9.25 6.16
C GLY A 144 15.54 -7.98 6.59
N ALA A 145 14.54 -7.56 5.80
CA ALA A 145 13.74 -6.36 6.08
C ALA A 145 13.09 -6.40 7.48
N ASP A 146 13.01 -5.24 8.13
CA ASP A 146 12.36 -5.07 9.43
C ASP A 146 10.84 -4.86 9.29
N LEU A 147 10.42 -4.35 8.14
CA LEU A 147 9.05 -3.99 7.81
C LEU A 147 8.84 -4.11 6.30
N LEU A 148 7.65 -4.54 5.89
CA LEU A 148 7.21 -4.52 4.50
C LEU A 148 6.03 -3.54 4.37
N LEU A 149 6.00 -2.79 3.27
CA LEU A 149 4.86 -2.01 2.79
C LEU A 149 4.66 -2.39 1.33
N SER A 150 3.65 -3.20 1.03
CA SER A 150 3.20 -3.35 -0.36
C SER A 150 2.27 -2.17 -0.72
N LEU A 151 2.18 -1.83 -2.00
CA LEU A 151 1.42 -0.70 -2.50
C LEU A 151 0.61 -1.17 -3.70
N HIS A 152 -0.71 -0.99 -3.62
CA HIS A 152 -1.71 -1.46 -4.58
C HIS A 152 -2.87 -0.48 -4.67
N GLN A 153 -3.52 -0.43 -5.84
CA GLN A 153 -4.74 0.33 -6.09
C GLN A 153 -5.89 -0.64 -6.33
N ASN A 154 -6.95 -0.58 -5.53
CA ASN A 154 -8.14 -1.36 -5.83
C ASN A 154 -8.81 -0.83 -7.10
N ALA A 155 -9.33 -1.75 -7.92
CA ALA A 155 -10.20 -1.46 -9.05
C ALA A 155 -11.51 -2.22 -8.89
N LEU A 156 -12.58 -1.67 -9.45
CA LEU A 156 -13.85 -2.35 -9.62
C LEU A 156 -14.06 -2.55 -11.12
N ASP A 157 -14.10 -3.79 -11.57
CA ASP A 157 -14.15 -4.12 -13.01
C ASP A 157 -15.57 -3.98 -13.61
N ASP A 158 -16.62 -3.90 -12.76
CA ASP A 158 -18.02 -4.12 -13.16
C ASP A 158 -18.97 -2.92 -12.97
N VAL A 159 -18.45 -1.71 -12.82
CA VAL A 159 -19.30 -0.51 -12.71
C VAL A 159 -19.15 0.35 -13.97
N ASP A 160 -20.29 0.68 -14.59
CA ASP A 160 -20.39 1.74 -15.61
C ASP A 160 -19.50 2.92 -15.16
N PRO A 161 -18.54 3.38 -15.99
CA PRO A 161 -17.59 4.43 -15.61
C PRO A 161 -18.29 5.67 -15.04
N ILE A 162 -19.50 5.98 -15.51
CA ILE A 162 -20.32 7.09 -15.05
C ILE A 162 -21.01 6.73 -13.72
N ALA A 163 -21.48 5.50 -13.52
CA ALA A 163 -22.14 5.05 -12.29
C ALA A 163 -21.16 4.84 -11.12
N SER A 164 -19.95 4.33 -11.39
CA SER A 164 -18.83 4.23 -10.42
C SER A 164 -18.51 5.60 -9.83
N CYS A 165 -18.46 6.60 -10.71
CA CYS A 165 -18.19 7.99 -10.33
C CYS A 165 -19.37 8.64 -9.58
N SER A 166 -20.60 8.22 -9.87
CA SER A 166 -21.84 8.81 -9.34
C SER A 166 -22.32 8.18 -8.04
N SER A 167 -21.77 7.02 -7.64
CA SER A 167 -22.18 6.31 -6.41
C SER A 167 -21.53 6.88 -5.15
N GLY A 168 -20.51 7.74 -5.30
CA GLY A 168 -19.68 8.24 -4.21
C GLY A 168 -18.90 7.11 -3.53
N GLY A 169 -17.64 6.86 -3.89
CA GLY A 169 -16.86 5.87 -3.13
C GLY A 169 -15.51 5.45 -3.65
N GLY A 170 -14.61 6.40 -3.92
CA GLY A 170 -13.19 6.10 -3.75
C GLY A 170 -12.90 5.94 -2.26
N GLY A 171 -12.21 4.88 -1.86
CA GLY A 171 -11.93 4.58 -0.46
C GLY A 171 -10.51 4.11 -0.25
N THR A 172 -10.10 4.03 1.01
CA THR A 172 -8.83 3.44 1.40
C THR A 172 -9.11 2.28 2.33
N THR A 173 -8.53 1.12 2.00
CA THR A 173 -8.42 -0.06 2.86
C THR A 173 -6.94 -0.26 3.19
N THR A 174 -6.64 -0.92 4.30
CA THR A 174 -5.29 -1.40 4.59
C THR A 174 -5.35 -2.85 5.04
N TYR A 175 -4.68 -3.74 4.33
CA TYR A 175 -4.62 -5.15 4.69
C TYR A 175 -3.51 -5.43 5.69
N TYR A 176 -3.61 -6.55 6.41
CA TYR A 176 -2.53 -7.15 7.19
C TYR A 176 -2.79 -8.65 7.31
N CYS A 177 -1.75 -9.44 7.61
CA CYS A 177 -1.91 -10.88 7.81
C CYS A 177 -1.92 -11.23 9.31
N ALA A 178 -3.02 -11.79 9.81
CA ALA A 178 -3.16 -12.24 11.19
C ALA A 178 -2.58 -13.63 11.49
N ASP A 179 -2.25 -14.42 10.46
CA ASP A 179 -1.69 -15.77 10.62
C ASP A 179 -0.22 -15.79 11.06
N ARG A 180 0.40 -14.60 11.16
CA ARG A 180 1.81 -14.48 11.51
C ARG A 180 2.01 -14.43 13.03
N PRO A 181 3.12 -14.97 13.58
CA PRO A 181 3.43 -14.89 15.01
C PRO A 181 3.53 -13.46 15.58
N PHE A 182 3.64 -12.45 14.72
CA PHE A 182 3.72 -11.03 15.03
C PHE A 182 2.47 -10.25 14.55
N ALA A 183 1.32 -10.91 14.44
CA ALA A 183 0.06 -10.32 13.98
C ALA A 183 -0.34 -9.05 14.75
N ALA A 184 -0.07 -8.98 16.06
CA ALA A 184 -0.36 -7.79 16.86
C ALA A 184 0.44 -6.55 16.39
N GLN A 185 1.70 -6.74 15.99
CA GLN A 185 2.52 -5.68 15.41
C GLN A 185 2.02 -5.27 14.02
N ASN A 186 1.57 -6.24 13.22
CA ASN A 186 1.00 -5.98 11.90
C ASN A 186 -0.26 -5.15 11.98
N LEU A 187 -1.21 -5.57 12.82
CA LEU A 187 -2.45 -4.85 13.06
C LEU A 187 -2.15 -3.43 13.56
N ARG A 188 -1.17 -3.26 14.45
CA ARG A 188 -0.75 -1.92 14.92
C ARG A 188 -0.23 -1.06 13.77
N LEU A 189 0.66 -1.59 12.94
CA LEU A 189 1.22 -0.85 11.80
C LEU A 189 0.12 -0.50 10.78
N ALA A 190 -0.72 -1.47 10.44
CA ALA A 190 -1.85 -1.31 9.54
C ALA A 190 -2.78 -0.17 9.99
N ASN A 191 -3.18 -0.16 11.27
CA ASN A 191 -3.98 0.95 11.83
C ASN A 191 -3.27 2.30 11.74
N LEU A 192 -1.97 2.36 12.05
CA LEU A 192 -1.21 3.60 11.99
C LEU A 192 -1.12 4.14 10.55
N VAL A 193 -0.82 3.28 9.58
CA VAL A 193 -0.76 3.67 8.17
C VAL A 193 -2.14 4.14 7.69
N HIS A 194 -3.16 3.33 7.93
CA HIS A 194 -4.53 3.58 7.50
C HIS A 194 -5.04 4.95 7.98
N GLN A 195 -4.90 5.23 9.28
CA GLN A 195 -5.29 6.51 9.87
C GLN A 195 -4.53 7.69 9.26
N ARG A 196 -3.22 7.53 9.03
CA ARG A 196 -2.38 8.61 8.48
C ARG A 196 -2.68 8.88 7.02
N VAL A 197 -3.02 7.85 6.25
CA VAL A 197 -3.39 8.01 4.83
C VAL A 197 -4.75 8.67 4.71
N LEU A 198 -5.76 8.20 5.45
CA LEU A 198 -7.08 8.86 5.48
C LEU A 198 -6.96 10.33 5.90
N ALA A 199 -6.19 10.63 6.95
CA ALA A 199 -5.95 12.00 7.39
C ALA A 199 -5.25 12.85 6.31
N ALA A 200 -4.25 12.28 5.63
CA ALA A 200 -3.54 12.97 4.55
C ALA A 200 -4.46 13.28 3.36
N ILE A 201 -5.25 12.30 2.91
CA ILE A 201 -6.20 12.46 1.81
C ILE A 201 -7.23 13.54 2.14
N ARG A 202 -7.80 13.53 3.37
CA ARG A 202 -8.71 14.57 3.87
C ARG A 202 -8.09 15.95 3.89
N ARG A 203 -6.80 16.06 4.28
CA ARG A 203 -6.07 17.32 4.26
C ARG A 203 -5.92 17.92 2.85
N PHE A 204 -5.97 17.10 1.81
CA PHE A 204 -5.97 17.55 0.41
C PHE A 204 -7.38 17.87 -0.13
N GLY A 205 -8.42 17.80 0.72
CA GLY A 205 -9.79 18.18 0.36
C GLY A 205 -10.64 17.06 -0.23
N TYR A 206 -10.17 15.82 -0.17
CA TYR A 206 -10.92 14.63 -0.58
C TYR A 206 -11.60 13.97 0.63
N GLU A 207 -12.76 13.36 0.44
CA GLU A 207 -13.46 12.62 1.50
C GLU A 207 -13.55 11.13 1.13
N PRO A 208 -12.45 10.36 1.33
CA PRO A 208 -12.43 8.95 0.97
C PRO A 208 -13.31 8.15 1.93
N ALA A 209 -13.97 7.13 1.39
CA ALA A 209 -14.59 6.11 2.23
C ALA A 209 -13.52 5.42 3.10
N ASP A 210 -13.76 5.39 4.41
CA ASP A 210 -12.97 4.61 5.34
C ASP A 210 -13.43 3.15 5.25
N GLN A 211 -12.67 2.34 4.54
CA GLN A 211 -12.96 0.92 4.32
C GLN A 211 -12.25 0.02 5.35
N GLY A 212 -11.56 0.64 6.33
CA GLY A 212 -10.98 -0.03 7.48
C GLY A 212 -9.68 -0.81 7.22
N VAL A 213 -9.26 -1.48 8.29
CA VAL A 213 -8.12 -2.40 8.31
C VAL A 213 -8.66 -3.82 8.26
N ILE A 214 -8.23 -4.60 7.26
CA ILE A 214 -8.76 -5.93 6.96
C ILE A 214 -7.68 -6.99 7.13
N ASP A 215 -8.05 -8.11 7.76
CA ASP A 215 -7.21 -9.30 7.79
C ASP A 215 -7.26 -10.01 6.44
N ASP A 216 -6.10 -10.31 5.87
CA ASP A 216 -5.94 -11.02 4.61
C ASP A 216 -4.88 -12.12 4.73
N HIS A 217 -5.26 -13.32 4.28
CA HIS A 217 -4.52 -14.57 4.49
C HIS A 217 -3.55 -14.89 3.35
N LEU A 218 -3.18 -13.89 2.55
CA LEU A 218 -2.22 -14.02 1.43
C LEU A 218 -0.88 -14.67 1.84
#